data_AF-A0A436CLW4-F1
#
_entry.id   AF-A0A436CLW4-F1
#
_cell.length_a   1.000
_cell.length_b   1.000
_cell.length_c   1.000
_cell.angle_alpha   90.00
_cell.angle_beta   90.00
_cell.angle_gamma   90.00
#
_symmetry.space_group_name_H-M   'P 1'
#
loop_
_entity.id
_entity.type
_entity.pdbx_description
1 polymer ?
#
loop_
_entity_poly.entity_id
_entity_poly.type
_entity_poly.pdbx_seq_one_letter_code
_entity_poly.pdbx_strand_id
1 'polypeptide(L)' 'AARPLWLRSLLLEPDRDDWVYWQYHNRGRVDGINGDVDMNVLKGGPAVLAALFAPSS' A
#
# COMPACT_ATOMS: atom_id res chain seq x y z
N ALA A 1 -12.68 9.58 -13.53
CA ALA A 1 -11.25 9.63 -13.16
C ALA A 1 -10.75 8.23 -12.85
N ALA A 2 -9.50 7.91 -13.20
CA ALA A 2 -8.88 6.64 -12.79
C ALA A 2 -8.74 6.61 -11.27
N ARG A 3 -9.00 5.45 -10.65
CA ARG A 3 -8.85 5.25 -9.19
C ARG A 3 -7.44 4.72 -8.90
N PRO A 4 -6.72 5.26 -7.91
CA PRO A 4 -5.44 4.70 -7.50
C PRO A 4 -5.57 3.24 -7.09
N LEU A 5 -4.63 2.39 -7.54
CA LEU A 5 -4.65 0.96 -7.29
C LEU A 5 -3.91 0.60 -6.00
N TRP A 6 -4.58 -0.11 -5.09
CA TRP A 6 -3.94 -0.85 -4.01
C TRP A 6 -3.80 -2.31 -4.43
N LEU A 7 -2.57 -2.73 -4.72
CA LEU A 7 -2.28 -4.05 -5.24
C LEU A 7 -1.81 -5.00 -4.13
N ARG A 8 -2.14 -6.28 -4.26
CA ARG A 8 -1.65 -7.34 -3.36
C ARG A 8 -0.84 -8.36 -4.15
N SER A 9 0.40 -8.59 -3.72
CA SER A 9 1.27 -9.66 -4.21
C SER A 9 2.21 -10.08 -3.09
N LEU A 10 2.09 -11.31 -2.60
CA LEU A 10 2.78 -11.73 -1.37
C LEU A 10 4.11 -12.46 -1.60
N LEU A 11 4.22 -13.15 -2.73
CA LEU A 11 5.37 -14.03 -3.01
C LEU A 11 6.39 -13.38 -3.93
N LEU A 12 5.93 -12.52 -4.82
CA LEU A 12 6.72 -11.91 -5.88
C LEU A 12 6.45 -10.41 -5.94
N GLU A 13 7.41 -9.67 -6.48
CA GLU A 13 7.17 -8.28 -6.87
C GLU A 13 6.04 -8.20 -7.91
N PRO A 14 5.18 -7.16 -7.88
CA PRO A 14 4.16 -6.97 -8.90
C PRO A 14 4.77 -6.80 -10.30
N ASP A 15 4.14 -7.36 -11.33
CA ASP A 15 4.54 -7.23 -12.74
C ASP A 15 4.08 -5.92 -13.40
N ARG A 16 3.56 -4.99 -12.59
CA ARG A 16 2.99 -3.70 -12.99
C ARG A 16 3.36 -2.63 -11.98
N ASP A 17 3.46 -1.39 -12.43
CA ASP A 17 3.93 -0.27 -11.62
C ASP A 17 2.86 0.81 -11.34
N ASP A 18 1.63 0.65 -11.83
CA ASP A 18 0.55 1.63 -11.69
C ASP A 18 -0.21 1.55 -10.34
N TRP A 19 0.38 0.90 -9.35
CA TRP A 19 -0.10 0.85 -7.97
C TRP A 19 0.43 2.02 -7.12
N VAL A 20 -0.39 2.44 -6.15
CA VAL A 20 -0.01 3.42 -5.13
C VAL A 20 0.35 2.75 -3.80
N TYR A 21 -0.36 1.69 -3.43
CA TYR A 21 -0.02 0.81 -2.32
C TYR A 21 0.23 -0.61 -2.80
N TRP A 22 1.19 -1.28 -2.17
CA TRP A 22 1.43 -2.70 -2.34
C TRP A 22 1.38 -3.42 -1.00
N GLN A 23 0.44 -4.36 -0.84
CA GLN A 23 0.44 -5.34 0.25
C GLN A 23 1.40 -6.48 -0.10
N TYR A 24 2.53 -6.55 0.60
CA TYR A 24 3.61 -7.50 0.31
C TYR A 24 3.69 -8.66 1.30
N HIS A 25 3.04 -8.56 2.47
CA HIS A 25 3.07 -9.61 3.49
C HIS A 25 1.76 -9.63 4.27
N ASN A 26 1.30 -10.82 4.67
CA ASN A 26 0.02 -10.99 5.38
C ASN A 26 0.16 -11.60 6.79
N ARG A 27 1.39 -11.84 7.23
CA ARG A 27 1.69 -12.41 8.56
C ARG A 27 2.75 -11.59 9.27
N GLY A 28 2.66 -10.27 9.14
CA GLY A 28 3.51 -9.32 9.82
C GLY A 28 3.23 -9.30 11.32
N ARG A 29 4.14 -8.69 12.07
CA ARG A 29 3.97 -8.40 13.49
C ARG A 29 4.23 -6.92 13.70
N VAL A 30 3.30 -6.24 14.37
CA VAL A 30 3.41 -4.83 14.75
C VAL A 30 3.10 -4.76 16.23
N ASP A 31 3.98 -4.11 16.99
CA ASP A 31 3.81 -3.94 18.43
C ASP A 31 2.45 -3.29 18.73
N GLY A 32 1.74 -3.87 19.69
CA GLY A 32 0.38 -3.44 20.05
C GLY A 32 -0.74 -4.08 19.22
N ILE A 33 -0.44 -4.89 18.20
CA ILE A 33 -1.45 -5.65 17.44
C ILE A 33 -1.32 -7.15 17.77
N ASN A 34 -2.39 -7.73 18.32
CA ASN A 34 -2.49 -9.16 18.56
C ASN A 34 -2.93 -9.88 17.28
N GLY A 35 -2.05 -10.71 16.72
CA GLY A 35 -2.34 -11.53 15.54
C GLY A 35 -1.47 -11.19 14.33
N ASP A 36 -1.83 -11.76 13.18
CA ASP A 36 -1.17 -11.50 11.90
C ASP A 36 -1.56 -10.11 11.36
N VAL A 37 -0.59 -9.36 10.84
CA VAL A 37 -0.78 -8.01 10.28
C VAL A 37 -0.41 -7.97 8.80
N ASP A 38 -1.26 -7.33 8.00
CA ASP A 38 -0.97 -7.02 6.61
C ASP A 38 0.03 -5.86 6.50
N MET A 39 1.19 -6.12 5.93
CA MET A 39 2.24 -5.12 5.71
C MET A 39 2.14 -4.55 4.31
N ASN A 40 2.21 -3.22 4.24
CA ASN A 40 2.04 -2.47 3.00
C ASN A 40 3.19 -1.48 2.80
N VAL A 41 3.51 -1.17 1.55
CA VAL A 41 4.37 -0.04 1.18
C VAL A 41 3.61 0.98 0.34
N LEU A 42 3.89 2.26 0.57
CA LEU A 42 3.41 3.38 -0.25
C LEU A 42 4.50 3.75 -1.27
N LYS A 43 4.13 3.81 -2.56
CA LYS A 43 5.02 4.33 -3.59
C LYS A 43 5.14 5.85 -3.47
N GLY A 44 6.36 6.39 -3.50
CA GLY A 44 6.61 7.84 -3.53
C GLY A 44 6.51 8.57 -2.19
N GLY A 45 6.31 7.85 -1.08
CA GLY A 45 6.49 8.40 0.27
C GLY A 45 5.50 9.51 0.68
N PRO A 46 5.87 10.39 1.63
CA PRO A 46 4.94 11.36 2.24
C PRO A 46 4.25 12.32 1.27
N ALA A 47 4.90 12.68 0.17
CA ALA A 47 4.30 13.57 -0.85
C ALA A 47 3.10 12.91 -1.54
N VAL A 48 3.21 11.62 -1.88
CA VAL A 48 2.09 10.86 -2.45
C VAL A 48 0.99 10.67 -1.41
N LEU A 49 1.35 10.43 -0.14
CA LEU A 49 0.37 10.35 0.94
C LEU A 49 -0.46 11.63 1.03
N ALA A 50 0.19 12.79 1.03
CA ALA A 50 -0.49 14.08 1.07
C ALA A 50 -1.43 14.28 -0.14
N ALA A 51 -1.00 13.89 -1.34
CA ALA A 51 -1.82 13.98 -2.55
C ALA A 51 -3.07 13.09 -2.50
N LEU A 52 -3.00 11.90 -1.89
CA LEU A 52 -4.15 10.99 -1.74
C LEU A 52 -5.25 11.56 -0.81
N PHE A 53 -4.89 12.44 0.12
CA PHE A 53 -5.83 13.11 1.02
C PHE A 53 -6.30 14.47 0.53
N ALA A 54 -5.71 14.98 -0.56
CA ALA A 54 -6.14 16.24 -1.13
C ALA A 54 -7.59 16.12 -1.62
N PRO A 55 -8.44 17.13 -1.38
CA PRO A 55 -9.80 17.11 -1.89
C PRO A 55 -9.79 17.00 -3.41
N SER A 56 -10.66 16.14 -3.95
CA SER A 56 -10.89 16.10 -5.40
C SER A 56 -11.49 17.45 -5.81
N SER A 57 -10.82 18.17 -6.71
CA SER A 57 -11.35 19.39 -7.33
C SER A 57 -12.51 19.07 -8.26
#